data_AF-A0A6A5KMB3-F1
#
_entry.id   AF-A0A6A5KMB3-F1
#
_cell.length_a   1.000
_cell.length_b   1.000
_cell.length_c   1.000
_cell.angle_alpha   90.00
_cell.angle_beta   90.00
_cell.angle_gamma   90.00
#
_symmetry.space_group_name_H-M   'P 1'
#
loop_
_entity.id
_entity.type
_entity.pdbx_description
1 polymer ?
#
loop_
_entity_poly.entity_id
_entity_poly.type
_entity_poly.pdbx_seq_one_letter_code
_entity_poly.pdbx_strand_id
1 'polypeptide(L)'
;MAVMGAIGLGVYMTDPAPSRSFPIVFQDGEIVYPQFAYPMRNEIVPIWLAALLAFFIPFIVFLIVQIRARSFWDVNNATIGLLYSLITAAVFQVFIKWLIGGLRPHFLAACKPVIPASLLNSVGTKNNNGNNANGNVANGFRQIMFGRSICTGDKRKINDSLESMPSGHTTAAFAGFVFLSLYLNAKLKVWSNYHPSMWKIEAF
;
A
#
# COMPACT_ATOMS: atom_id res chain seq x y z
N MET A 1 12.84 17.53 -2.30
CA MET A 1 11.47 17.24 -2.78
C MET A 1 11.48 16.49 -4.10
N ALA A 2 11.94 17.10 -5.20
CA ALA A 2 11.97 16.44 -6.52
C ALA A 2 12.82 15.15 -6.54
N VAL A 3 14.00 15.15 -5.91
CA VAL A 3 14.87 13.96 -5.82
C VAL A 3 14.17 12.81 -5.08
N MET A 4 13.53 13.10 -3.93
CA MET A 4 12.79 12.09 -3.17
C MET A 4 11.60 11.54 -3.96
N GLY A 5 10.86 12.40 -4.66
CA GLY A 5 9.78 11.98 -5.57
C GLY A 5 10.29 11.10 -6.72
N ALA A 6 11.43 11.45 -7.32
CA ALA A 6 12.05 10.67 -8.39
C ALA A 6 12.52 9.29 -7.90
N ILE A 7 13.13 9.21 -6.71
CA ILE A 7 13.52 7.94 -6.08
C ILE A 7 12.27 7.09 -5.82
N GLY A 8 11.23 7.67 -5.23
CA GLY A 8 9.97 6.96 -4.97
C GLY A 8 9.32 6.42 -6.25
N LEU A 9 9.28 7.23 -7.31
CA LEU A 9 8.75 6.79 -8.61
C LEU A 9 9.60 5.69 -9.24
N GLY A 10 10.93 5.79 -9.15
CA GLY A 10 11.85 4.77 -9.64
C GLY A 10 11.64 3.42 -8.96
N VAL A 11 11.51 3.40 -7.63
CA VAL A 11 11.24 2.18 -6.86
C VAL A 11 9.83 1.63 -7.14
N TYR A 12 8.85 2.48 -7.45
CA TYR A 12 7.51 2.01 -7.81
C TYR A 12 7.46 1.30 -9.17
N MET A 13 8.37 1.63 -10.09
CA MET A 13 8.40 1.04 -11.43
C MET A 13 9.20 -0.26 -11.50
N THR A 14 9.97 -0.60 -10.47
CA THR A 14 10.77 -1.82 -10.44
C THR A 14 9.92 -3.02 -10.03
N ASP A 15 10.30 -4.22 -10.49
CA ASP A 15 9.65 -5.46 -10.03
C ASP A 15 9.88 -5.63 -8.51
N PRO A 16 8.89 -6.15 -7.75
CA PRO A 16 9.00 -6.35 -6.31
C PRO A 16 10.14 -7.33 -5.98
N ALA A 17 10.96 -6.98 -4.98
CA ALA A 17 12.10 -7.80 -4.55
C ALA A 17 11.73 -9.19 -3.98
N PRO A 18 10.66 -9.36 -3.17
CA PRO A 18 10.35 -10.65 -2.59
C PRO A 18 9.52 -11.55 -3.52
N SER A 19 10.03 -12.76 -3.76
CA SER A 19 9.25 -13.88 -4.31
C SER A 19 8.81 -14.82 -3.17
N ARG A 20 7.58 -14.66 -2.68
CA ARG A 20 7.00 -15.63 -1.72
C ARG A 20 6.33 -16.77 -2.47
N SER A 21 6.55 -17.99 -1.99
CA SER A 21 5.79 -19.14 -2.44
C SER A 21 4.44 -19.21 -1.71
N PHE A 22 3.42 -19.72 -2.39
CA PHE A 22 2.05 -19.79 -1.88
C PHE A 22 1.41 -21.14 -2.23
N PRO A 23 0.61 -21.72 -1.34
CA PRO A 23 -0.19 -22.89 -1.66
C PRO A 23 -1.49 -22.48 -2.37
N ILE A 24 -2.01 -23.37 -3.22
CA ILE A 24 -3.20 -23.08 -4.05
C ILE A 24 -4.34 -23.99 -3.62
N VAL A 25 -4.20 -25.30 -3.81
CA VAL A 25 -5.21 -26.32 -3.51
C VAL A 25 -4.60 -27.50 -2.76
N PHE A 26 -5.40 -28.13 -1.91
CA PHE A 26 -5.12 -29.45 -1.32
C PHE A 26 -5.46 -30.57 -2.31
N GLN A 27 -5.10 -31.81 -1.95
CA GLN A 27 -5.45 -33.02 -2.72
C GLN A 27 -6.97 -33.19 -2.87
N ASP A 28 -7.73 -32.72 -1.89
CA ASP A 28 -9.20 -32.77 -1.86
C ASP A 28 -9.86 -31.73 -2.80
N GLY A 29 -9.05 -30.88 -3.45
CA GLY A 29 -9.53 -29.80 -4.32
C GLY A 29 -9.94 -28.53 -3.57
N GLU A 30 -9.90 -28.53 -2.24
CA GLU A 30 -10.15 -27.34 -1.42
C GLU A 30 -9.00 -26.33 -1.54
N ILE A 31 -9.35 -25.04 -1.50
CA ILE A 31 -8.37 -23.94 -1.53
C ILE A 31 -7.74 -23.81 -0.14
N VAL A 32 -6.41 -23.79 -0.07
CA VAL A 32 -5.68 -23.73 1.21
C VAL A 32 -5.97 -22.44 1.97
N TYR A 33 -5.98 -21.31 1.25
CA TYR A 33 -6.21 -19.98 1.81
C TYR A 33 -7.33 -19.25 1.05
N PRO A 34 -8.60 -19.45 1.46
CA PRO A 34 -9.73 -18.80 0.80
C PRO A 34 -9.67 -17.27 0.90
N GLN A 35 -8.95 -16.71 1.88
CA GLN A 35 -8.77 -15.27 2.05
C GLN A 35 -8.01 -14.59 0.90
N PHE A 36 -7.29 -15.34 0.07
CA PHE A 36 -6.59 -14.82 -1.12
C PHE A 36 -7.33 -15.10 -2.43
N ALA A 37 -8.53 -15.67 -2.35
CA ALA A 37 -9.38 -16.05 -3.49
C ALA A 37 -10.54 -15.07 -3.75
N TYR A 38 -10.53 -13.88 -3.14
CA TYR A 38 -11.58 -12.89 -3.40
C TYR A 38 -11.53 -12.37 -4.85
N PRO A 39 -12.69 -12.03 -5.44
CA PRO A 39 -12.72 -11.45 -6.77
C PRO A 39 -12.06 -10.07 -6.78
N MET A 40 -11.45 -9.74 -7.92
CA MET A 40 -10.93 -8.40 -8.18
C MET A 40 -12.09 -7.39 -8.15
N ARG A 41 -11.97 -6.37 -7.30
CA ARG A 41 -12.91 -5.23 -7.23
C ARG A 41 -12.15 -3.95 -7.52
N ASN A 42 -12.78 -3.05 -8.26
CA ASN A 42 -12.24 -1.73 -8.52
C ASN A 42 -12.33 -0.88 -7.24
N GLU A 43 -11.37 0.01 -7.04
CA GLU A 43 -11.37 0.93 -5.92
C GLU A 43 -12.48 1.97 -6.06
N ILE A 44 -13.19 2.26 -4.97
CA ILE A 44 -14.23 3.31 -4.93
C ILE A 44 -13.61 4.70 -5.11
N VAL A 45 -12.47 4.93 -4.45
CA VAL A 45 -11.70 6.17 -4.55
C VAL A 45 -10.35 5.83 -5.15
N PRO A 46 -10.01 6.39 -6.33
CA PRO A 46 -8.73 6.10 -6.94
C PRO A 46 -7.59 6.81 -6.19
N ILE A 47 -6.40 6.22 -6.21
CA ILE A 47 -5.26 6.67 -5.38
C ILE A 47 -4.84 8.13 -5.67
N TRP A 48 -4.92 8.56 -6.94
CA TRP A 48 -4.61 9.93 -7.33
C TRP A 48 -5.58 10.93 -6.70
N LEU A 49 -6.88 10.60 -6.64
CA LEU A 49 -7.89 11.43 -6.00
C LEU A 49 -7.65 11.52 -4.49
N ALA A 50 -7.30 10.40 -3.84
CA ALA A 50 -6.96 10.40 -2.41
C ALA A 50 -5.75 11.28 -2.10
N ALA A 51 -4.70 11.23 -2.92
CA ALA A 51 -3.52 12.08 -2.78
C ALA A 51 -3.84 13.56 -2.99
N LEU A 52 -4.68 13.89 -3.99
CA LEU A 52 -5.15 15.26 -4.22
C LEU A 52 -5.97 15.78 -3.05
N LEU A 53 -6.91 14.99 -2.52
CA LEU A 53 -7.71 15.36 -1.36
C LEU A 53 -6.84 15.59 -0.12
N ALA A 54 -5.84 14.74 0.11
CA ALA A 54 -4.91 14.88 1.23
C ALA A 54 -4.05 16.17 1.16
N PHE A 55 -3.88 16.75 -0.03
CA PHE A 55 -3.21 18.05 -0.20
C PHE A 55 -4.20 19.22 -0.17
N PHE A 56 -5.25 19.17 -0.98
CA PHE A 56 -6.17 20.29 -1.17
C PHE A 56 -7.02 20.59 0.06
N ILE A 57 -7.43 19.57 0.83
CA ILE A 57 -8.24 19.81 2.03
C ILE A 57 -7.44 20.63 3.06
N PRO A 58 -6.22 20.23 3.49
CA PRO A 58 -5.41 21.06 4.37
C PRO A 58 -5.04 22.42 3.76
N PHE A 59 -4.74 22.47 2.46
CA PHE A 59 -4.39 23.71 1.78
C PHE A 59 -5.53 24.74 1.83
N ILE A 60 -6.78 24.33 1.58
CA ILE A 60 -7.95 25.19 1.69
C ILE A 60 -8.10 25.71 3.12
N VAL A 61 -7.88 24.87 4.13
CA VAL A 61 -7.93 25.31 5.53
C VAL A 61 -6.84 26.36 5.83
N PHE A 62 -5.63 26.19 5.30
CA PHE A 62 -4.56 27.20 5.44
C PHE A 62 -4.95 28.53 4.79
N LEU A 63 -5.61 28.49 3.62
CA LEU A 63 -6.12 29.71 2.96
C LEU A 63 -7.24 30.40 3.77
N ILE A 64 -8.13 29.63 4.40
CA ILE A 64 -9.17 30.19 5.26
C ILE A 64 -8.53 30.89 6.47
N VAL A 65 -7.60 30.23 7.16
CA VAL A 65 -6.87 30.80 8.30
C VAL A 65 -6.08 32.05 7.87
N GLN A 66 -5.56 32.07 6.64
CA GLN A 66 -4.80 33.19 6.10
C GLN A 66 -5.62 34.48 5.93
N ILE A 67 -6.91 34.39 5.61
CA ILE A 67 -7.79 35.58 5.52
C ILE A 67 -7.71 36.39 6.82
N ARG A 68 -7.57 35.69 7.96
CA ARG A 68 -7.47 36.30 9.28
C ARG A 68 -6.05 36.62 9.71
N ALA A 69 -5.09 35.71 9.49
CA ALA A 69 -3.70 35.86 9.91
C ALA A 69 -2.90 36.86 9.05
N ARG A 70 -3.33 37.10 7.81
CA ARG A 70 -2.74 38.04 6.83
C ARG A 70 -1.22 37.92 6.68
N SER A 71 -0.65 36.73 6.82
CA SER A 71 0.79 36.49 6.73
C SER A 71 1.12 35.47 5.65
N PHE A 72 1.60 35.95 4.50
CA PHE A 72 1.99 35.07 3.39
C PHE A 72 3.04 34.02 3.81
N TRP A 73 3.94 34.43 4.71
CA TRP A 73 4.98 33.58 5.27
C TRP A 73 4.42 32.34 5.97
N ASP A 74 3.28 32.47 6.64
CA ASP A 74 2.65 31.37 7.37
C ASP A 74 2.09 30.31 6.42
N VAL A 75 1.38 30.74 5.37
CA VAL A 75 0.83 29.83 4.35
C VAL A 75 1.93 29.13 3.58
N ASN A 76 2.99 29.84 3.20
CA ASN A 76 4.10 29.25 2.48
C ASN A 76 4.79 28.16 3.32
N ASN A 77 5.08 28.44 4.59
CA ASN A 77 5.68 27.45 5.49
C ASN A 77 4.76 26.25 5.74
N ALA A 78 3.46 26.48 5.95
CA ALA A 78 2.49 25.42 6.14
C ALA A 78 2.36 24.54 4.90
N THR A 79 2.34 25.14 3.70
CA THR A 79 2.24 24.44 2.42
C THR A 79 3.50 23.61 2.13
N ILE A 80 4.69 24.18 2.36
CA ILE A 80 5.96 23.46 2.20
C ILE A 80 6.03 22.29 3.19
N GLY A 81 5.62 22.50 4.45
CA GLY A 81 5.56 21.45 5.47
C GLY A 81 4.61 20.31 5.11
N LEU A 82 3.42 20.65 4.59
CA LEU A 82 2.44 19.66 4.11
C LEU A 82 2.99 18.84 2.95
N LEU A 83 3.59 19.50 1.94
CA LEU A 83 4.22 18.81 0.83
C LEU A 83 5.32 17.87 1.32
N TYR A 84 6.15 18.32 2.28
CA TYR A 84 7.24 17.50 2.84
C TYR A 84 6.70 16.26 3.55
N SER A 85 5.63 16.41 4.34
CA SER A 85 4.92 15.31 5.00
C SER A 85 4.43 14.27 3.99
N LEU A 86 3.72 14.72 2.94
CA LEU A 86 3.14 13.84 1.92
C LEU A 86 4.22 13.10 1.10
N ILE A 87 5.25 13.81 0.63
CA ILE A 87 6.31 13.20 -0.19
C ILE A 87 7.12 12.21 0.65
N THR A 88 7.50 12.57 1.88
CA THR A 88 8.29 11.68 2.74
C THR A 88 7.49 10.42 3.09
N ALA A 89 6.20 10.56 3.41
CA ALA A 89 5.33 9.43 3.68
C ALA A 89 5.16 8.52 2.45
N ALA A 90 4.97 9.09 1.26
CA ALA A 90 4.84 8.33 0.01
C ALA A 90 6.11 7.53 -0.31
N VAL A 91 7.28 8.15 -0.18
CA VAL A 91 8.57 7.48 -0.41
C VAL A 91 8.74 6.32 0.57
N PHE A 92 8.55 6.57 1.86
CA PHE A 92 8.68 5.54 2.88
C PHE A 92 7.72 4.36 2.66
N GLN A 93 6.48 4.66 2.29
CA GLN A 93 5.48 3.66 1.93
C GLN A 93 5.90 2.81 0.73
N VAL A 94 6.38 3.42 -0.36
CA VAL A 94 6.83 2.69 -1.55
C VAL A 94 8.01 1.79 -1.21
N PHE A 95 8.98 2.29 -0.42
CA PHE A 95 10.12 1.49 0.03
C PHE A 95 9.70 0.28 0.86
N ILE A 96 8.82 0.46 1.85
CA ILE A 96 8.32 -0.65 2.66
C ILE A 96 7.57 -1.66 1.81
N LYS A 97 6.71 -1.16 0.90
CA LYS A 97 5.91 -1.98 0.01
C LYS A 97 6.77 -2.87 -0.88
N TRP A 98 7.85 -2.30 -1.40
CA TRP A 98 8.84 -3.01 -2.22
C TRP A 98 9.68 -4.02 -1.42
N LEU A 99 10.03 -3.71 -0.17
CA LEU A 99 10.88 -4.57 0.69
C LEU A 99 10.12 -5.76 1.32
N ILE A 100 8.94 -5.52 1.90
CA ILE A 100 8.21 -6.54 2.66
C ILE A 100 7.33 -7.39 1.75
N GLY A 101 6.66 -6.74 0.79
CA GLY A 101 5.61 -7.34 -0.03
C GLY A 101 4.43 -7.89 0.80
N GLY A 102 3.61 -8.73 0.18
CA GLY A 102 2.50 -9.42 0.82
C GLY A 102 1.46 -9.92 -0.19
N LEU A 103 0.69 -10.95 0.15
CA LEU A 103 -0.39 -11.44 -0.73
C LEU A 103 -1.66 -10.64 -0.48
N ARG A 104 -2.24 -10.02 -1.51
CA ARG A 104 -3.52 -9.31 -1.40
C ARG A 104 -4.69 -10.30 -1.42
N PRO A 105 -5.86 -9.94 -0.88
CA PRO A 105 -7.02 -10.82 -0.87
C PRO A 105 -7.52 -11.30 -2.25
N HIS A 106 -7.19 -10.57 -3.32
CA HIS A 106 -7.54 -10.94 -4.71
C HIS A 106 -6.38 -11.55 -5.51
N PHE A 107 -5.30 -11.95 -4.82
CA PHE A 107 -4.07 -12.43 -5.46
C PHE A 107 -4.32 -13.64 -6.38
N LEU A 108 -5.09 -14.65 -5.95
CA LEU A 108 -5.33 -15.84 -6.76
C LEU A 108 -6.16 -15.52 -8.02
N ALA A 109 -7.09 -14.57 -7.92
CA ALA A 109 -7.88 -14.08 -9.05
C ALA A 109 -7.03 -13.33 -10.09
N ALA A 110 -6.00 -12.59 -9.63
CA ALA A 110 -5.04 -11.92 -10.51
C ALA A 110 -4.01 -12.89 -11.12
N CYS A 111 -3.54 -13.87 -10.34
CA CYS A 111 -2.53 -14.85 -10.75
C CYS A 111 -3.04 -15.80 -11.85
N LYS A 112 -4.30 -16.26 -11.76
CA LYS A 112 -4.87 -17.29 -12.65
C LYS A 112 -3.91 -18.48 -12.80
N PRO A 113 -3.68 -19.25 -11.73
CA PRO A 113 -2.71 -20.33 -11.75
C PRO A 113 -3.17 -21.45 -12.70
N VAL A 114 -2.27 -21.93 -13.54
CA VAL A 114 -2.51 -23.10 -14.41
C VAL A 114 -1.68 -24.26 -13.88
N ILE A 115 -2.34 -25.21 -13.22
CA ILE A 115 -1.71 -26.43 -12.73
C ILE A 115 -2.13 -27.57 -13.67
N PRO A 116 -1.22 -28.24 -14.39
CA PRO A 116 -1.60 -29.37 -15.23
C PRO A 116 -2.15 -30.50 -14.35
N ALA A 117 -3.27 -31.10 -14.76
CA ALA A 117 -4.04 -32.06 -13.97
C ALA A 117 -3.21 -33.28 -13.51
N SER A 118 -2.16 -33.65 -14.25
CA SER A 118 -1.24 -34.73 -13.88
C SER A 118 -0.41 -34.42 -12.62
N LEU A 119 -0.14 -33.14 -12.34
CA LEU A 119 0.60 -32.72 -11.15
C LEU A 119 -0.27 -32.65 -9.90
N LEU A 120 -1.59 -32.47 -10.03
CA LEU A 120 -2.51 -32.36 -8.88
C LEU A 120 -2.48 -33.62 -7.99
N ASN A 121 -2.34 -34.80 -8.60
CA ASN A 121 -2.23 -36.09 -7.90
C ASN A 121 -0.85 -36.32 -7.25
N SER A 122 0.14 -35.51 -7.61
CA SER A 122 1.52 -35.58 -7.07
C SER A 122 1.80 -34.53 -6.00
N VAL A 123 0.98 -33.46 -5.94
CA VAL A 123 1.02 -32.43 -4.90
C VAL A 123 0.55 -33.07 -3.59
N GLY A 124 1.35 -33.03 -2.53
CA GLY A 124 0.99 -33.60 -1.24
C GLY A 124 1.44 -35.05 -1.00
N THR A 125 1.96 -35.74 -2.02
CA THR A 125 2.30 -37.17 -2.01
C THR A 125 3.74 -37.39 -1.53
N LYS A 126 3.95 -38.26 -0.53
CA LYS A 126 5.30 -38.62 -0.04
C LYS A 126 6.07 -39.41 -1.11
N ASN A 127 6.78 -38.73 -2.01
CA ASN A 127 7.77 -39.41 -2.83
C ASN A 127 9.02 -39.67 -1.98
N ASN A 128 9.14 -40.88 -1.44
CA ASN A 128 10.39 -41.39 -0.85
C ASN A 128 11.46 -41.68 -1.91
N ASN A 129 11.11 -41.60 -3.20
CA ASN A 129 12.03 -41.82 -4.30
C ASN A 129 12.34 -40.47 -4.95
N GLY A 130 13.59 -40.02 -4.77
CA GLY A 130 14.16 -38.79 -5.33
C GLY A 130 14.32 -38.81 -6.87
N ASN A 131 13.41 -39.45 -7.59
CA ASN A 131 13.40 -39.42 -9.05
C ASN A 131 12.56 -38.23 -9.50
N ASN A 132 13.27 -37.11 -9.70
CA ASN A 132 12.79 -35.90 -10.36
C ASN A 132 12.35 -36.22 -11.79
N ALA A 133 11.08 -36.61 -11.96
CA ALA A 133 10.43 -36.52 -13.25
C ALA A 133 10.14 -35.03 -13.53
N ASN A 134 11.01 -34.41 -14.33
CA ASN A 134 10.83 -33.12 -15.01
C ASN A 134 10.07 -32.03 -14.21
N GLY A 135 10.81 -31.37 -13.31
CA GLY A 135 10.49 -30.05 -12.77
C GLY A 135 9.44 -30.06 -11.66
N ASN A 136 9.87 -30.21 -10.41
CA ASN A 136 9.02 -29.98 -9.25
C ASN A 136 8.54 -28.51 -9.27
N VAL A 137 7.33 -28.25 -9.79
CA VAL A 137 6.73 -26.90 -9.84
C VAL A 137 6.36 -26.41 -8.43
N ALA A 138 6.20 -27.36 -7.51
CA ALA A 138 5.92 -27.10 -6.11
C ALA A 138 7.16 -27.44 -5.26
N ASN A 139 7.42 -26.60 -4.26
CA ASN A 139 8.49 -26.72 -3.27
C ASN A 139 7.89 -26.81 -1.85
N GLY A 140 8.73 -27.08 -0.85
CA GLY A 140 8.35 -27.02 0.56
C GLY A 140 7.74 -28.32 1.13
N PHE A 141 7.21 -28.24 2.35
CA PHE A 141 6.65 -29.41 3.05
C PHE A 141 5.49 -30.01 2.24
N ARG A 142 5.57 -31.31 1.95
CA ARG A 142 4.64 -32.05 1.08
C ARG A 142 4.50 -31.50 -0.35
N GLN A 143 5.44 -30.68 -0.85
CA GLN A 143 5.43 -30.13 -2.21
C GLN A 143 4.10 -29.44 -2.58
N ILE A 144 3.61 -28.55 -1.71
CA ILE A 144 2.34 -27.81 -1.93
C ILE A 144 2.54 -26.32 -2.25
N MET A 145 3.76 -25.80 -2.19
CA MET A 145 4.04 -24.36 -2.35
C MET A 145 4.49 -24.04 -3.78
N PHE A 146 3.80 -23.12 -4.45
CA PHE A 146 4.10 -22.68 -5.81
C PHE A 146 4.74 -21.30 -5.83
N GLY A 147 5.59 -21.05 -6.83
CA GLY A 147 6.16 -19.73 -7.08
C GLY A 147 5.30 -18.89 -8.03
N ARG A 148 5.69 -17.63 -8.24
CA ARG A 148 5.05 -16.70 -9.19
C ARG A 148 5.03 -17.20 -10.64
N SER A 149 5.92 -18.11 -11.02
CA SER A 149 6.03 -18.67 -12.38
C SER A 149 4.78 -19.43 -12.84
N ILE A 150 3.90 -19.85 -11.92
CA ILE A 150 2.64 -20.54 -12.24
C ILE A 150 1.53 -19.60 -12.72
N CYS A 151 1.70 -18.29 -12.50
CA CYS A 151 0.68 -17.29 -12.81
C CYS A 151 0.71 -16.96 -14.31
N THR A 152 -0.47 -17.00 -14.95
CA THR A 152 -0.64 -16.67 -16.38
C THR A 152 -1.30 -15.31 -16.60
N GLY A 153 -1.71 -14.64 -15.52
CA GLY A 153 -2.31 -13.31 -15.57
C GLY A 153 -1.34 -12.19 -15.99
N ASP A 154 -1.86 -10.96 -16.00
CA ASP A 154 -1.09 -9.75 -16.31
C ASP A 154 0.01 -9.51 -15.26
N LYS A 155 1.26 -9.40 -15.72
CA LYS A 155 2.45 -9.22 -14.87
C LYS A 155 2.31 -8.03 -13.91
N ARG A 156 1.70 -6.92 -14.36
CA ARG A 156 1.52 -5.72 -13.53
C ARG A 156 0.50 -5.93 -12.42
N LYS A 157 -0.62 -6.59 -12.71
CA LYS A 157 -1.64 -6.95 -11.71
C LYS A 157 -1.08 -7.94 -10.70
N ILE A 158 -0.29 -8.92 -11.15
CA ILE A 158 0.37 -9.88 -10.27
C ILE A 158 1.36 -9.18 -9.33
N ASN A 159 2.20 -8.28 -9.84
CA ASN A 159 3.11 -7.48 -9.01
C ASN A 159 2.35 -6.69 -7.95
N ASP A 160 1.32 -5.95 -8.36
CA ASP A 160 0.53 -5.15 -7.42
C ASP A 160 -0.17 -6.01 -6.36
N SER A 161 -0.65 -7.21 -6.73
CA SER A 161 -1.24 -8.17 -5.79
C SER A 161 -0.21 -8.85 -4.86
N LEU A 162 1.09 -8.77 -5.17
CA LEU A 162 2.20 -9.21 -4.30
C LEU A 162 2.70 -8.12 -3.35
N GLU A 163 2.05 -6.95 -3.37
CA GLU A 163 2.40 -5.81 -2.56
C GLU A 163 1.20 -5.36 -1.70
N SER A 164 0.95 -6.03 -0.57
CA SER A 164 -0.23 -5.75 0.28
C SER A 164 -0.08 -4.63 1.28
N MET A 165 1.13 -4.40 1.79
CA MET A 165 1.38 -3.54 2.94
C MET A 165 2.43 -2.49 2.60
N PRO A 166 2.31 -1.23 3.05
CA PRO A 166 1.14 -0.55 3.62
C PRO A 166 0.22 0.05 2.55
N SER A 167 -1.01 0.43 2.92
CA SER A 167 -1.98 1.04 2.01
C SER A 167 -1.65 2.51 1.70
N GLY A 168 -1.60 2.85 0.40
CA GLY A 168 -1.30 4.20 -0.03
C GLY A 168 -2.38 5.23 0.33
N HIS A 169 -3.65 4.83 0.29
CA HIS A 169 -4.76 5.71 0.69
C HIS A 169 -4.67 6.11 2.16
N THR A 170 -4.38 5.14 3.03
CA THR A 170 -4.25 5.41 4.48
C THR A 170 -3.01 6.25 4.76
N THR A 171 -1.89 6.00 4.07
CA THR A 171 -0.67 6.79 4.25
C THR A 171 -0.87 8.24 3.83
N ALA A 172 -1.47 8.49 2.66
CA ALA A 172 -1.74 9.85 2.19
C ALA A 172 -2.69 10.60 3.14
N ALA A 173 -3.80 9.96 3.54
CA ALA A 173 -4.75 10.54 4.47
C ALA A 173 -4.12 10.85 5.83
N PHE A 174 -3.33 9.93 6.38
CA PHE A 174 -2.63 10.12 7.64
C PHE A 174 -1.64 11.29 7.54
N ALA A 175 -0.76 11.30 6.54
CA ALA A 175 0.25 12.34 6.39
C ALA A 175 -0.33 13.75 6.18
N GLY A 176 -1.44 13.87 5.44
CA GLY A 176 -2.12 15.15 5.21
C GLY A 176 -2.94 15.61 6.41
N PHE A 177 -3.83 14.77 6.94
CA PHE A 177 -4.76 15.16 8.00
C PHE A 177 -4.12 15.25 9.38
N VAL A 178 -3.09 14.47 9.68
CA VAL A 178 -2.33 14.64 10.94
C VAL A 178 -1.54 15.94 10.90
N PHE A 179 -0.93 16.28 9.77
CA PHE A 179 -0.27 17.58 9.62
C PHE A 179 -1.25 18.73 9.79
N LEU A 180 -2.46 18.63 9.20
CA LEU A 180 -3.53 19.60 9.40
C LEU A 180 -3.93 19.72 10.88
N SER A 181 -4.09 18.59 11.58
CA SER A 181 -4.42 18.57 13.01
C SER A 181 -3.37 19.29 13.85
N LEU A 182 -2.08 19.03 13.59
CA LEU A 182 -0.97 19.71 14.25
C LEU A 182 -0.92 21.21 13.92
N TYR A 183 -1.19 21.58 12.67
CA TYR A 183 -1.27 22.99 12.26
C TYR A 183 -2.39 23.73 13.01
N LEU A 184 -3.59 23.14 13.06
CA LEU A 184 -4.73 23.73 13.79
C LEU A 184 -4.43 23.83 15.28
N ASN A 185 -3.80 22.81 15.87
CA ASN A 185 -3.38 22.86 17.27
C ASN A 185 -2.39 24.01 17.53
N ALA A 186 -1.44 24.24 16.62
CA ALA A 186 -0.47 25.33 16.75
C ALA A 186 -1.12 26.73 16.67
N LYS A 187 -2.18 26.89 15.87
CA LYS A 187 -2.89 28.17 15.70
C LYS A 187 -3.91 28.44 16.79
N LEU A 188 -4.74 27.45 17.10
CA LEU A 188 -5.82 27.54 18.08
C LEU A 188 -5.33 27.30 19.52
N LYS A 189 -4.12 26.73 19.70
CA LYS A 189 -3.50 26.45 21.00
C LYS A 189 -4.36 25.61 21.94
N VAL A 190 -5.14 24.67 21.40
CA VAL A 190 -6.10 23.82 22.15
C VAL A 190 -5.43 23.05 23.30
N TRP A 191 -4.17 22.63 23.12
CA TRP A 191 -3.39 21.90 24.14
C TRP A 191 -2.19 22.68 24.69
N SER A 192 -2.19 24.01 24.53
CA SER A 192 -1.10 24.83 25.07
C SER A 192 -1.29 25.11 26.55
N ASN A 193 -0.18 25.20 27.30
CA ASN A 193 -0.20 25.62 28.70
C ASN A 193 -0.80 27.03 28.90
N TYR A 194 -0.80 27.86 27.85
CA TYR A 194 -1.53 29.13 27.81
C TYR A 194 -2.71 29.02 26.85
N HIS A 195 -3.91 28.81 27.42
CA HIS A 195 -5.16 28.76 26.65
C HIS A 195 -5.57 30.17 26.23
N PRO A 196 -5.76 30.46 24.93
CA PRO A 196 -6.39 31.69 24.52
C PRO A 196 -7.83 31.70 25.04
N SER A 197 -8.30 32.88 25.45
CA SER A 197 -9.69 33.09 25.86
C SER A 197 -10.64 32.61 24.76
N MET A 198 -11.62 31.76 25.08
CA MET A 198 -12.43 31.01 24.09
C MET A 198 -13.14 31.89 23.05
N TRP A 199 -13.49 33.13 23.39
CA TRP A 199 -14.06 34.09 22.43
C TRP A 199 -13.10 34.45 21.27
N LYS A 200 -11.78 34.28 21.45
CA LYS A 200 -10.78 34.41 20.39
C LYS A 200 -10.73 33.19 19.46
N ILE A 201 -11.28 32.04 19.89
CA ILE A 201 -11.43 30.83 19.08
C ILE A 201 -12.69 30.95 18.22
N GLU A 202 -13.78 31.54 18.73
CA GLU A 202 -14.99 31.81 17.93
C GLU A 202 -14.81 32.94 16.90
N ALA A 203 -13.85 33.83 17.14
CA ALA A 203 -13.45 34.87 16.18
C ALA A 203 -12.29 34.44 15.25
N PHE A 204 -11.95 33.14 15.26
CA PHE A 204 -10.91 32.52 14.44
C PHE A 204 -11.50 31.80 13.21
#